data_AF-A0A948W0W4-F1
#
_entry.id   AF-A0A948W0W4-F1
#
_cell.length_a   1.000
_cell.length_b   1.000
_cell.length_c   1.000
_cell.angle_alpha   90.00
_cell.angle_beta   90.00
_cell.angle_gamma   90.00
#
_symmetry.space_group_name_H-M   'P 1'
#
loop_
_entity.id
_entity.type
_entity.pdbx_description
1 polymer ?
#
loop_
_entity_poly.entity_id
_entity_poly.type
_entity_poly.pdbx_seq_one_letter_code
_entity_poly.pdbx_strand_id
1 'polypeptide(L)' 'MIRDPEYLEWSVGEFQRRETLSTKQRFALADAMWAEGVSLGVLPPADLLEGIEVDLRIARVLNSCSKRY' A
#
# COMPACT_ATOMS: atom_id res chain seq x y z
N MET A 1 -15.23 3.34 -0.64
CA MET A 1 -15.18 4.78 -0.29
C MET A 1 -15.09 4.88 1.23
N ILE A 2 -13.99 5.41 1.75
CA ILE A 2 -13.82 5.59 3.20
C ILE A 2 -14.71 6.77 3.62
N ARG A 3 -15.56 6.55 4.62
CA ARG A 3 -16.68 7.45 4.98
C ARG A 3 -16.29 8.57 5.93
N ASP A 4 -15.14 8.46 6.59
CA ASP A 4 -14.67 9.40 7.61
C ASP A 4 -13.14 9.61 7.45
N PRO A 5 -12.73 10.77 6.88
CA PRO A 5 -11.32 11.10 6.69
C PRO A 5 -10.56 11.34 8.00
N GLU A 6 -11.19 11.96 9.00
CA GLU A 6 -10.53 12.30 10.27
C GLU A 6 -10.23 11.04 11.08
N TYR A 7 -11.17 10.09 11.09
CA TYR A 7 -10.96 8.79 11.69
C TYR A 7 -9.84 8.00 10.99
N LEU A 8 -9.76 8.09 9.66
CA LEU A 8 -8.69 7.44 8.90
C LEU A 8 -7.32 8.00 9.29
N GLU A 9 -7.18 9.33 9.32
CA GLU A 9 -5.92 9.97 9.68
C GLU A 9 -5.50 9.64 11.12
N TRP A 10 -6.45 9.67 12.07
CA TRP A 10 -6.19 9.28 13.45
C TRP A 10 -5.76 7.82 13.57
N SER A 11 -6.46 6.90 12.92
CA SER A 11 -6.17 5.45 13.01
C SER A 11 -4.83 5.08 12.36
N VAL A 12 -4.50 5.67 11.22
CA VAL A 12 -3.20 5.49 10.56
C VAL A 12 -2.07 6.07 11.44
N GLY A 13 -2.28 7.26 12.01
CA GLY A 13 -1.31 7.87 12.92
C GLY A 13 -1.09 7.05 14.20
N GLU A 14 -2.16 6.52 14.80
CA GLU A 14 -2.06 5.62 15.96
C GLU A 14 -1.34 4.32 15.64
N PHE A 15 -1.61 3.73 14.48
CA PHE A 15 -0.93 2.51 14.02
C PHE A 15 0.57 2.75 13.89
N GLN A 16 0.97 3.82 13.20
CA GLN A 16 2.37 4.19 13.01
C GLN A 16 3.09 4.50 14.33
N ARG A 17 2.42 5.16 15.29
CA ARG A 17 2.98 5.43 16.62
C ARG A 17 3.21 4.17 17.44
N ARG A 18 2.35 3.16 17.28
CA ARG A 18 2.46 1.86 17.97
C ARG A 18 3.43 0.91 17.26
N GLU A 19 3.75 1.17 16.00
CA GLU A 19 4.61 0.32 15.20
C GLU A 19 6.10 0.53 15.55
N THR A 20 6.65 -0.41 16.30
CA THR A 20 8.02 -0.37 16.83
C THR A 20 9.04 -1.09 15.96
N LEU A 21 8.63 -1.61 14.81
CA LEU A 21 9.50 -2.40 13.94
C LEU A 21 10.59 -1.51 13.34
N SER A 22 11.84 -1.94 13.51
CA SER A 22 12.97 -1.40 12.76
C SER A 22 12.79 -1.64 11.26
N THR A 23 13.42 -0.83 10.42
CA THR A 23 13.38 -0.98 8.96
C THR A 23 13.71 -2.40 8.51
N LYS A 24 14.72 -3.03 9.13
CA LYS A 24 15.10 -4.42 8.84
C LYS A 24 13.97 -5.41 9.14
N GLN A 25 13.28 -5.24 10.27
CA GLN A 25 12.15 -6.11 10.65
C GLN A 25 10.95 -5.92 9.72
N ARG A 26 10.72 -4.70 9.22
CA ARG A 26 9.64 -4.43 8.25
C ARG A 26 9.88 -5.17 6.94
N PHE A 27 11.11 -5.13 6.42
CA PHE A 27 11.45 -5.88 5.21
C PHE A 27 11.37 -7.39 5.43
N ALA A 28 11.90 -7.88 6.56
CA ALA A 28 11.78 -9.31 6.88
C ALA A 28 10.31 -9.78 6.98
N LEU A 29 9.43 -8.95 7.54
CA LEU A 29 8.00 -9.23 7.59
C LEU A 29 7.38 -9.23 6.18
N ALA A 30 7.71 -8.24 5.35
CA ALA A 30 7.23 -8.17 3.98
C ALA A 30 7.66 -9.39 3.15
N ASP A 31 8.92 -9.81 3.27
CA ASP A 31 9.46 -10.99 2.58
C ASP A 31 8.75 -12.27 3.05
N ALA A 32 8.49 -12.40 4.35
CA ALA A 32 7.75 -13.54 4.90
C ALA A 32 6.30 -13.60 4.41
N MET A 33 5.60 -12.45 4.38
CA MET A 33 4.24 -12.35 3.84
C MET A 33 4.20 -12.70 2.35
N TRP A 34 5.20 -12.25 1.59
CA TRP A 34 5.35 -12.60 0.18
C TRP A 34 5.50 -14.10 -0.02
N ALA A 35 6.43 -14.73 0.72
CA ALA A 35 6.67 -16.17 0.65
C ALA A 35 5.40 -16.97 1.00
N GLU A 36 4.64 -16.55 2.01
CA GLU A 36 3.35 -17.15 2.37
C GLU A 36 2.33 -17.02 1.24
N GLY A 37 2.21 -15.83 0.63
CA GLY A 37 1.31 -15.63 -0.51
C GLY A 37 1.66 -16.50 -1.72
N VAL A 38 2.96 -16.74 -1.96
CA VAL A 38 3.42 -17.68 -2.98
C VAL A 38 3.07 -19.12 -2.61
N SER A 39 3.29 -19.52 -1.36
CA SER A 39 2.93 -20.85 -0.84
C SER A 39 1.44 -21.15 -0.99
N LEU A 40 0.60 -20.14 -0.74
CA LEU A 40 -0.86 -20.22 -0.88
C LEU A 40 -1.33 -20.15 -2.35
N GLY A 41 -0.43 -19.90 -3.31
CA GLY A 41 -0.76 -19.78 -4.73
C GLY A 41 -1.57 -18.53 -5.09
N VAL A 42 -1.61 -17.54 -4.20
CA VAL A 42 -2.29 -16.25 -4.43
C VAL A 42 -1.35 -15.19 -5.02
N LEU A 43 -0.04 -15.36 -4.81
CA LEU A 43 1.01 -14.52 -5.40
C LEU A 43 1.96 -15.35 -6.28
N PRO A 44 2.51 -14.77 -7.35
CA PRO A 44 2.05 -13.52 -7.96
C PRO A 44 0.63 -13.69 -8.54
N PRO A 45 -0.11 -12.60 -8.75
CA PRO A 45 -1.37 -12.66 -9.49
C PRO A 45 -1.15 -13.23 -10.89
N ALA A 46 -2.21 -13.82 -11.47
CA ALA A 46 -2.14 -14.41 -12.79
C ALA A 46 -1.82 -13.38 -13.88
N ASP A 47 -2.32 -12.16 -13.72
CA ASP A 47 -1.92 -11.00 -14.49
C ASP A 47 -1.06 -10.09 -13.61
N LEU A 48 0.21 -9.89 -14.03
CA LEU A 48 1.15 -9.02 -13.32
C LEU A 48 0.74 -7.54 -13.37
N LEU A 49 -0.13 -7.18 -14.32
CA LEU A 49 -0.67 -5.83 -14.48
C LEU A 49 -2.05 -5.68 -13.83
N GLU A 50 -2.54 -6.69 -13.12
CA GLU A 50 -3.83 -6.61 -12.45
C GLU A 50 -3.89 -5.38 -11.52
N GLY A 51 -4.82 -4.46 -11.80
CA GLY A 51 -5.02 -3.24 -11.03
C GLY A 51 -4.19 -2.03 -11.46
N ILE A 52 -3.27 -2.17 -12.42
CA ILE A 52 -2.37 -1.09 -12.85
C ILE A 52 -3.12 0.12 -13.43
N GLU A 53 -4.30 -0.08 -14.04
CA GLU A 53 -5.10 1.00 -14.62
C GLU A 53 -5.56 1.99 -13.55
N VAL A 54 -5.85 1.49 -12.34
CA VAL A 54 -6.24 2.32 -11.19
C VAL A 54 -5.05 3.16 -10.76
N ASP A 55 -3.87 2.54 -10.64
CA ASP A 55 -2.64 3.22 -10.26
C ASP A 55 -2.26 4.29 -11.30
N LEU A 56 -2.32 3.96 -12.59
CA LEU A 56 -2.08 4.90 -13.70
C LEU A 56 -3.09 6.05 -13.68
N ARG A 57 -4.36 5.78 -13.40
CA ARG A 57 -5.39 6.81 -13.27
C ARG A 57 -5.10 7.75 -12.11
N ILE A 58 -4.78 7.22 -10.93
CA ILE A 58 -4.44 8.02 -9.74
C ILE A 58 -3.18 8.85 -10.00
N ALA A 59 -2.12 8.23 -10.54
CA ALA A 59 -0.89 8.92 -10.91
C ALA A 59 -1.14 10.06 -11.90
N ARG A 60 -2.02 9.87 -12.90
CA ARG A 60 -2.44 10.94 -13.82
C ARG A 60 -3.09 12.11 -13.09
N VAL A 61 -4.01 11.84 -12.17
CA VAL A 61 -4.69 12.89 -11.38
C VAL A 61 -3.68 13.63 -10.53
N LEU A 62 -2.83 12.92 -9.77
CA LEU A 62 -1.80 13.53 -8.94
C LEU A 62 -0.83 14.38 -9.78
N ASN A 63 -0.36 13.87 -10.90
CA ASN A 63 0.53 14.62 -11.81
C ASN A 63 -0.16 15.86 -12.39
N SER A 64 -1.47 15.83 -12.62
CA SER A 64 -2.23 17.01 -13.07
C SER A 64 -2.37 18.07 -11.97
N CYS A 65 -2.47 17.66 -10.70
CA CYS A 65 -2.55 18.55 -9.54
C CYS A 65 -1.17 19.03 -9.06
N SER A 66 -0.13 18.23 -9.30
CA SER A 66 1.27 18.50 -8.95
C SER A 66 1.93 19.51 -9.90
N LYS A 67 1.36 19.74 -11.09
CA LYS A 67 1.78 20.83 -11.98
C LYS A 67 1.27 22.17 -11.43
N ARG A 68 1.88 22.64 -10.33
CA ARG A 68 1.89 24.06 -9.97
C ARG A 68 3.01 24.74 -10.76
N TYR A 69 2.65 25.81 -11.47
CA TYR A 69 3.54 26.83 -12.06
C TYR A 69 4.34 27.55 -10.98
#